data_AF-A0A5C7UM73-F1
#
_entry.id   AF-A0A5C7UM73-F1
#
_cell.length_a   1.000
_cell.length_b   1.000
_cell.length_c   1.000
_cell.angle_alpha   90.00
_cell.angle_beta   90.00
_cell.angle_gamma   90.00
#
_symmetry.space_group_name_H-M   'P 1'
#
loop_
_entity.id
_entity.type
_entity.pdbx_description
1 polymer ?
#
loop_
_entity_poly.entity_id
_entity_poly.type
_entity_poly.pdbx_seq_one_letter_code
_entity_poly.pdbx_strand_id
1 'polypeptide(L)' 'MKLKDILKKKEVGDLKIVSQVIGIDAANARAALRRPGSKYHDKVVTVLRNLIHHRESLYNN' A
#
# COMPACT_ATOMS: atom_id res chain seq x y z
N MET A 1 9.71 -0.84 7.91
CA MET A 1 8.55 -1.75 8.04
C MET A 1 8.67 -2.89 7.02
N LYS A 2 8.59 -4.16 7.46
CA LYS A 2 8.67 -5.33 6.56
C LYS A 2 7.33 -5.56 5.85
N LEU A 3 7.33 -6.31 4.74
CA LEU A 3 6.09 -6.59 3.98
C LEU A 3 5.00 -7.24 4.84
N LYS A 4 5.38 -8.15 5.74
CA LYS A 4 4.43 -8.79 6.68
C LYS A 4 3.70 -7.76 7.54
N ASP A 5 4.43 -6.75 8.03
CA ASP A 5 3.85 -5.68 8.85
C ASP A 5 2.92 -4.80 8.03
N ILE A 6 3.29 -4.46 6.78
CA ILE A 6 2.45 -3.71 5.84
C ILE A 6 1.11 -4.42 5.62
N LEU A 7 1.15 -5.73 5.39
CA LEU A 7 -0.05 -6.52 5.14
C LEU A 7 -0.97 -6.62 6.37
N LYS A 8 -0.39 -6.58 7.58
CA LYS A 8 -1.13 -6.59 8.84
C LYS A 8 -1.71 -5.21 9.19
N LYS A 9 -0.97 -4.13 8.91
CA LYS A 9 -1.31 -2.75 9.26
C LYS A 9 -2.15 -2.01 8.21
N LYS A 10 -2.27 -2.56 7.00
CA LYS A 10 -3.14 -1.95 5.98
C LYS A 10 -4.60 -1.98 6.44
N GLU A 11 -5.33 -0.94 6.08
CA GLU A 11 -6.76 -0.80 6.36
C GLU A 11 -7.60 -0.90 5.07
N VAL A 12 -8.92 -0.96 5.25
CA VAL A 12 -9.87 -0.87 4.14
C VAL A 12 -9.78 0.52 3.55
N GLY A 13 -9.67 0.62 2.22
CA GLY A 13 -9.55 1.90 1.51
C GLY A 13 -8.12 2.30 1.16
N ASP A 14 -7.10 1.82 1.88
CA ASP A 14 -5.69 2.15 1.59
C ASP A 14 -5.30 1.84 0.15
N LEU A 15 -5.72 0.69 -0.37
CA LEU A 15 -5.41 0.28 -1.75
C LEU A 15 -6.13 1.11 -2.81
N LYS A 16 -7.23 1.80 -2.48
CA LYS A 16 -7.86 2.78 -3.37
C LYS A 16 -7.02 4.04 -3.47
N ILE A 17 -6.50 4.53 -2.34
CA ILE A 17 -5.60 5.68 -2.30
C ILE A 17 -4.30 5.35 -3.04
N VAL A 18 -3.70 4.20 -2.74
CA VAL A 18 -2.48 3.73 -3.41
C VAL A 18 -2.68 3.62 -4.92
N SER A 19 -3.83 3.12 -5.38
CA SER A 19 -4.11 3.00 -6.81
C SER A 19 -4.24 4.36 -7.50
N GLN A 20 -4.87 5.34 -6.84
CA GLN A 20 -4.95 6.72 -7.33
C GLN A 20 -3.56 7.38 -7.43
N VAL A 21 -2.72 7.20 -6.42
CA VAL A 21 -1.34 7.76 -6.40
C VAL A 21 -0.48 7.16 -7.51
N ILE A 22 -0.62 5.87 -7.79
CA ILE A 22 0.19 5.16 -8.80
C ILE A 22 -0.39 5.33 -10.22
N GLY A 23 -1.67 5.69 -10.35
CA GLY A 23 -2.37 5.80 -11.63
C GLY A 23 -2.78 4.46 -12.21
N ILE A 24 -3.26 3.53 -11.36
CA ILE A 24 -3.78 2.22 -11.76
C ILE A 24 -5.13 1.94 -11.10
N ASP A 25 -5.85 0.92 -11.57
CA ASP A 25 -7.09 0.47 -10.92
C ASP A 25 -6.83 -0.14 -9.54
N ALA A 26 -7.81 0.01 -8.64
CA ALA A 26 -7.74 -0.59 -7.30
C ALA A 26 -7.64 -2.14 -7.34
N ALA A 27 -8.23 -2.78 -8.35
CA ALA A 27 -8.08 -4.21 -8.59
C ALA A 27 -6.63 -4.58 -8.95
N ASN A 28 -5.98 -3.78 -9.81
CA ASN A 28 -4.59 -3.95 -10.19
C ASN A 28 -3.64 -3.70 -9.01
N ALA A 29 -3.92 -2.70 -8.17
CA ALA A 29 -3.15 -2.47 -6.94
C ALA A 29 -3.25 -3.67 -5.96
N ARG A 30 -4.45 -4.25 -5.79
CA ARG A 30 -4.64 -5.47 -4.98
C ARG A 30 -3.87 -6.67 -5.54
N ALA A 31 -3.95 -6.88 -6.85
CA ALA A 31 -3.25 -7.97 -7.51
C ALA A 31 -1.73 -7.81 -7.40
N ALA A 32 -1.22 -6.60 -7.65
CA ALA A 32 0.20 -6.28 -7.57
C ALA A 32 0.76 -6.47 -6.15
N LEU A 33 0.02 -6.07 -5.11
CA LEU A 33 0.43 -6.30 -3.72
C LEU A 33 0.65 -7.79 -3.41
N ARG A 34 -0.14 -8.69 -4.01
CA ARG A 34 -0.09 -10.14 -3.79
C ARG A 34 0.88 -10.89 -4.70
N ARG A 35 1.40 -10.23 -5.75
CA ARG A 35 2.28 -10.84 -6.75
C ARG A 35 3.66 -10.17 -6.73
N PRO A 36 4.59 -10.68 -5.90
CA PRO A 36 6.00 -10.32 -5.99
C PRO A 36 6.50 -10.48 -7.44
N GLY A 37 7.24 -9.48 -7.94
CA GLY A 37 7.73 -9.46 -9.33
C GLY A 37 6.76 -8.87 -10.36
N SER A 38 5.53 -8.51 -9.98
CA SER A 38 4.68 -7.73 -10.91
C SER A 38 5.24 -6.32 -11.11
N LYS A 39 4.99 -5.73 -12.29
CA LYS A 39 5.44 -4.37 -12.68
C LYS A 39 5.19 -3.29 -11.61
N TYR A 40 4.10 -3.43 -10.84
CA TYR A 40 3.69 -2.46 -9.84
C TYR A 40 3.92 -2.91 -8.40
N HIS A 41 4.46 -4.10 -8.15
CA HIS A 41 4.61 -4.65 -6.78
C HIS A 41 5.35 -3.68 -5.86
N ASP A 42 6.57 -3.29 -6.23
CA ASP A 42 7.43 -2.46 -5.39
C ASP A 42 6.86 -1.06 -5.18
N LYS A 43 6.20 -0.51 -6.22
CA LYS A 43 5.51 0.79 -6.14
C LYS A 43 4.34 0.71 -5.15
N VAL A 44 3.49 -0.31 -5.28
CA VAL A 44 2.34 -0.51 -4.38
C VAL A 44 2.80 -0.69 -2.95
N VAL A 45 3.82 -1.52 -2.70
CA VAL A 45 4.38 -1.74 -1.36
C VAL A 45 4.97 -0.45 -0.79
N THR A 46 5.68 0.34 -1.59
CA THR A 46 6.32 1.58 -1.15
C THR A 46 5.30 2.66 -0.80
N VAL A 47 4.31 2.89 -1.67
CA VAL A 47 3.27 3.90 -1.41
C VAL A 47 2.42 3.48 -0.21
N LEU A 48 2.04 2.19 -0.12
CA LEU A 48 1.28 1.67 1.02
C LEU A 48 2.05 1.81 2.34
N ARG A 49 3.37 1.56 2.33
CA ARG A 49 4.24 1.76 3.51
C ARG A 49 4.21 3.21 3.97
N ASN A 50 4.36 4.15 3.04
CA ASN A 50 4.39 5.59 3.35
C ASN A 50 3.04 6.06 3.90
N LEU A 51 1.94 5.59 3.30
CA LEU A 51 0.58 5.88 3.76
C LEU A 51 0.37 5.42 5.21
N ILE A 52 0.75 4.17 5.51
CA ILE A 52 0.63 3.63 6.88
C ILE A 52 1.47 4.45 7.86
N HIS A 53 2.73 4.78 7.53
CA HIS A 53 3.55 5.62 8.41
C HIS A 53 2.94 7.00 8.65
N HIS A 54 2.37 7.63 7.61
CA HIS A 54 1.72 8.93 7.78
C HIS A 54 0.49 8.82 8.69
N ARG A 55 -0.36 7.81 8.48
CA ARG A 55 -1.50 7.55 9.36
C ARG A 55 -1.05 7.35 10.81
N GLU A 56 -0.04 6.52 11.05
CA GLU A 56 0.47 6.26 12.40
C GLU A 56 1.07 7.50 13.05
N SER A 57 1.73 8.38 12.28
CA SER A 57 2.25 9.64 12.81
C SER A 57 1.16 10.62 13.25
N LEU A 58 -0.02 10.57 12.63
CA LEU A 58 -1.15 11.43 13.00
C LEU A 58 -1.84 10.97 14.29
N TYR A 59 -1.80 9.67 14.60
CA TYR A 59 -2.41 9.11 15.82
C TYR A 59 -1.49 9.12 17.05
N ASN A 60 -0.18 9.23 16.85
CA ASN A 60 0.81 9.24 17.93
C ASN A 60 1.24 10.66 18.36
N ASN A 61 0.55 11.70 17.87
CA ASN A 61 0.62 13.08 18.35
C ASN A 61 -0.62 13.39 19.19
#